data_AF-A0A498GB47-F1
#
_entry.id   AF-A0A498GB47-F1
#
_cell.length_a   1.000
_cell.length_b   1.000
_cell.length_c   1.000
_cell.angle_alpha   90.00
_cell.angle_beta   90.00
_cell.angle_gamma   90.00
#
_symmetry.space_group_name_H-M   'P 1'
#
loop_
_entity.id
_entity.type
_entity.pdbx_description
1 polymer ?
#
loop_
_entity_poly.entity_id
_entity_poly.type
_entity_poly.pdbx_seq_one_letter_code
_entity_poly.pdbx_strand_id
1 'polypeptide(L)'
;MISIDPYDISAPDESVRTETIQKPQPNSDPLEILESDRILDTSCVGHGKDKAVLFSGGDDSLALTHLAMEKGWADVVVHLATNSAIPENIDYVRRVAKEHCWPLIIISSPVELDTFSYRYGFPGAQEHTAAYHSFKGRQLAYLYRRRSGGVKFISGVRKLESDRRMKNISAEVQYSDATSGGNFTGWWVSPLIHKSDEWVHKYRRKHDLPRNPVAKQIHRSGDCQCLAYGNRSEELILIESEYPEFGEWLRNVEKRTQEYRGRIHILEDEFPDVASEVARLRKQTRPNPMKMTILKENFPGVYHDIISVSRDDAILRGQMEPTNYIGHGGMSSDDLQRLVASADQSQATLCETCGDGCSLSSSAVERQIERAEQAYNQTSAVQEELPGITKRDARPIETSQSESGEGDNTVQTTLL
;
A
#
# COMPACT_ATOMS: atom_id res chain seq x y z
N MET A 1 15.57 9.37 -16.61
CA MET A 1 14.27 9.04 -15.96
C MET A 1 13.18 9.26 -16.99
N ILE A 2 12.24 8.31 -17.11
CA ILE A 2 11.13 8.40 -18.06
C ILE A 2 9.92 8.93 -17.30
N SER A 3 9.39 10.08 -17.74
CA SER A 3 8.11 10.57 -17.26
C SER A 3 7.01 10.07 -18.20
N ILE A 4 6.01 9.38 -17.65
CA ILE A 4 4.80 9.07 -18.41
C ILE A 4 3.88 10.29 -18.30
N ASP A 5 3.24 10.68 -19.40
CA ASP A 5 2.26 11.77 -19.37
C ASP A 5 1.18 11.49 -18.32
N PRO A 6 0.91 12.45 -17.42
CA PRO A 6 -0.16 12.30 -16.46
C PRO A 6 -1.49 12.21 -17.19
N TYR A 7 -2.48 11.55 -16.58
CA TYR A 7 -3.83 11.66 -17.11
C TYR A 7 -4.31 13.11 -16.97
N ASP A 8 -4.99 13.60 -17.99
CA ASP A 8 -5.71 14.88 -17.95
C ASP A 8 -6.97 14.74 -17.09
N ILE A 9 -6.76 14.56 -15.78
CA ILE A 9 -7.79 14.40 -14.76
C ILE A 9 -7.36 15.21 -13.55
N SER A 10 -7.74 16.47 -13.56
CA SER A 10 -7.46 17.42 -12.48
C SER A 10 -8.77 17.84 -11.82
N ALA A 11 -8.72 18.08 -10.52
CA ALA A 11 -9.81 18.79 -9.87
C ALA A 11 -9.79 20.27 -10.31
N PRO A 12 -10.93 20.94 -10.46
CA PRO A 12 -10.94 22.39 -10.67
C PRO A 12 -10.25 23.09 -9.49
N ASP A 13 -9.43 24.11 -9.76
CA ASP A 13 -8.65 24.82 -8.73
C ASP A 13 -9.54 25.36 -7.60
N GLU A 14 -10.76 25.79 -7.91
CA GLU A 14 -11.70 26.34 -6.93
C GLU A 14 -12.24 25.29 -5.96
N SER A 15 -12.12 24.00 -6.30
CA SER A 15 -12.61 22.90 -5.45
C SER A 15 -11.64 22.52 -4.33
N VAL A 16 -10.37 22.92 -4.41
CA VAL A 16 -9.34 22.68 -3.39
C VAL A 16 -8.54 23.96 -3.16
N ARG A 17 -8.90 24.70 -2.11
CA ARG A 17 -8.27 25.98 -1.76
C ARG A 17 -7.13 25.82 -0.75
N THR A 18 -6.95 24.63 -0.18
CA THR A 18 -5.80 24.30 0.66
C THR A 18 -4.53 24.37 -0.20
N GLU A 19 -3.56 25.15 0.27
CA GLU A 19 -2.28 25.34 -0.43
C GLU A 19 -1.58 24.00 -0.67
N THR A 20 -0.99 23.84 -1.85
CA THR A 20 -0.25 22.63 -2.20
C THR A 20 1.20 22.74 -1.74
N ILE A 21 1.59 21.89 -0.80
CA ILE A 21 3.00 21.72 -0.45
C ILE A 21 3.64 20.84 -1.52
N GLN A 22 4.78 21.28 -2.06
CA GLN A 22 5.50 20.51 -3.07
C GLN A 22 6.19 19.32 -2.41
N LYS A 23 6.11 18.17 -3.07
CA LYS A 23 6.83 16.98 -2.61
C LYS A 23 8.34 17.23 -2.66
N PRO A 24 9.09 16.91 -1.59
CA PRO A 24 10.55 16.95 -1.63
C PRO A 24 11.11 16.13 -2.79
N GLN A 25 12.19 16.59 -3.41
CA GLN A 25 12.79 15.94 -4.58
C GLN A 25 14.08 15.20 -4.20
N PRO A 26 14.49 14.19 -4.99
CA PRO A 26 15.75 13.49 -4.73
C PRO A 26 16.95 14.46 -4.88
N ASN A 27 17.98 14.28 -4.05
CA ASN A 27 19.18 15.13 -4.09
C ASN A 27 20.12 14.77 -5.25
N SER A 28 20.05 13.53 -5.72
CA SER A 28 20.85 13.08 -6.86
C SER A 28 20.33 13.65 -8.16
N ASP A 29 21.27 13.99 -9.05
CA ASP A 29 20.92 14.33 -10.42
C ASP A 29 20.24 13.13 -11.10
N PRO A 30 19.25 13.37 -11.97
CA PRO A 30 18.79 12.34 -12.88
C PRO A 30 19.99 11.74 -13.62
N LEU A 31 20.13 10.42 -13.58
CA LEU A 31 21.17 9.74 -14.33
C LEU A 31 21.05 10.12 -15.81
N GLU A 32 22.18 10.51 -16.42
CA GLU A 32 22.25 10.76 -17.86
C GLU A 32 21.70 9.56 -18.62
N ILE A 33 20.91 9.85 -19.64
CA ILE A 33 20.26 8.86 -20.49
C ILE A 33 21.33 8.22 -21.36
N LEU A 34 22.10 7.28 -20.81
CA LEU A 34 22.89 6.38 -21.61
C LEU A 34 21.96 5.30 -22.15
N GLU A 35 21.60 5.44 -23.43
CA GLU A 35 21.01 4.38 -24.25
C GLU A 35 19.59 3.90 -23.87
N SER A 36 18.72 4.73 -23.27
CA SER A 36 17.33 4.31 -22.99
C SER A 36 16.61 3.86 -24.25
N ASP A 37 16.81 4.55 -25.37
CA ASP A 37 16.10 4.25 -26.62
C ASP A 37 16.58 2.92 -27.21
N ARG A 38 17.86 2.56 -27.07
CA ARG A 38 18.34 1.22 -27.46
C ARG A 38 17.77 0.12 -26.58
N ILE A 39 17.59 0.38 -25.28
CA ILE A 39 17.00 -0.56 -24.32
C ILE A 39 15.45 -0.56 -24.40
N LEU A 40 14.80 0.43 -25.00
CA LEU A 40 13.34 0.49 -25.10
C LEU A 40 12.81 0.11 -26.50
N ASP A 41 13.56 0.45 -27.56
CA ASP A 41 13.12 0.32 -28.96
C ASP A 41 13.69 -0.90 -29.68
N THR A 42 14.49 -1.75 -29.01
CA THR A 42 14.83 -3.05 -29.59
C THR A 42 13.60 -3.98 -29.55
N SER A 43 12.96 -4.14 -30.71
CA SER A 43 11.98 -5.19 -30.97
C SER A 43 12.69 -6.54 -30.99
N CYS A 44 12.92 -7.14 -29.81
CA CYS A 44 13.59 -8.43 -29.71
C CYS A 44 12.63 -9.58 -30.05
N VAL A 45 12.12 -9.63 -31.28
CA VAL A 45 11.66 -10.91 -31.84
C VAL A 45 12.93 -11.67 -32.21
N GLY A 46 13.45 -12.45 -31.26
CA GLY A 46 14.48 -13.47 -31.50
C GLY A 46 15.87 -13.25 -30.88
N HIS A 47 16.23 -12.07 -30.38
CA HIS A 47 17.59 -11.83 -29.84
C HIS A 47 17.63 -11.06 -28.50
N GLY A 48 17.61 -11.84 -27.40
CA GLY A 48 18.60 -11.75 -26.32
C GLY A 48 18.43 -10.76 -25.17
N LYS A 49 17.75 -9.62 -25.32
CA LYS A 49 17.64 -8.60 -24.25
C LYS A 49 16.21 -8.24 -23.86
N ASP A 50 15.53 -9.17 -23.20
CA ASP A 50 14.12 -9.08 -22.86
C ASP A 50 13.82 -9.19 -21.35
N LYS A 51 14.86 -9.20 -20.49
CA LYS A 51 14.68 -9.48 -19.05
C LYS A 51 14.96 -8.25 -18.22
N ALA A 52 13.94 -7.79 -17.50
CA ALA A 52 14.01 -6.64 -16.61
C ALA A 52 13.89 -7.09 -15.15
N VAL A 53 14.90 -6.79 -14.34
CA VAL A 53 14.81 -7.01 -12.88
C VAL A 53 14.24 -5.77 -12.20
N LEU A 54 13.25 -5.99 -11.32
CA LEU A 54 12.57 -4.90 -10.61
C LEU A 54 13.30 -4.59 -9.30
N PHE A 55 13.82 -3.37 -9.20
CA PHE A 55 14.56 -2.89 -8.03
C PHE A 55 13.78 -1.79 -7.30
N SER A 56 13.13 -2.12 -6.18
CA SER A 56 12.35 -1.15 -5.38
C SER A 56 13.19 -0.38 -4.35
N GLY A 57 14.46 -0.77 -4.17
CA GLY A 57 15.32 -0.27 -3.11
C GLY A 57 15.21 -1.04 -1.79
N GLY A 58 14.35 -2.07 -1.71
CA GLY A 58 14.28 -2.95 -0.54
C GLY A 58 15.38 -4.03 -0.52
N ASP A 59 15.62 -4.63 0.65
CA ASP A 59 16.69 -5.61 0.88
C ASP A 59 16.57 -6.82 -0.07
N ASP A 60 15.35 -7.34 -0.27
CA ASP A 60 15.07 -8.45 -1.18
C ASP A 60 15.32 -8.08 -2.64
N SER A 61 14.83 -6.90 -3.04
CA SER A 61 15.01 -6.40 -4.41
C SER A 61 16.48 -6.12 -4.73
N LEU A 62 17.26 -5.68 -3.75
CA LEU A 62 18.70 -5.47 -3.89
C LEU A 62 19.44 -6.79 -4.10
N ALA A 63 19.19 -7.77 -3.22
CA ALA A 63 19.82 -9.09 -3.32
C ALA A 63 19.48 -9.78 -4.64
N LEU A 64 18.21 -9.70 -5.07
CA LEU A 64 17.80 -10.22 -6.38
C LEU A 64 18.49 -9.47 -7.52
N THR A 65 18.50 -8.14 -7.50
CA THR A 65 19.08 -7.35 -8.59
C THR A 65 20.55 -7.69 -8.77
N HIS A 66 21.32 -7.71 -7.68
CA HIS A 66 22.71 -8.13 -7.71
C HIS A 66 22.87 -9.55 -8.26
N LEU A 67 22.12 -10.52 -7.74
CA LEU A 67 22.18 -11.90 -8.22
C LEU A 67 21.82 -12.03 -9.70
N ALA A 68 20.78 -11.34 -10.15
CA ALA A 68 20.28 -11.42 -11.52
C ALA A 68 21.26 -10.79 -12.51
N MET A 69 21.88 -9.66 -12.16
CA MET A 69 22.89 -9.00 -13.01
C MET A 69 24.17 -9.84 -13.08
N GLU A 70 24.67 -10.35 -11.94
CA GLU A 70 25.87 -11.19 -11.89
C GLU A 70 25.73 -12.52 -12.65
N LYS A 71 24.51 -13.07 -12.68
CA LYS A 71 24.23 -14.33 -13.39
C LYS A 71 23.83 -14.13 -14.86
N GLY A 72 23.73 -12.88 -15.34
CA GLY A 72 23.22 -12.58 -16.68
C GLY A 72 21.76 -12.98 -16.86
N TRP A 73 20.96 -12.99 -15.78
CA TRP A 73 19.53 -13.25 -15.83
C TRP A 73 18.73 -12.02 -16.22
N ALA A 74 19.26 -10.82 -15.99
CA ALA A 74 18.62 -9.56 -16.36
C ALA A 74 19.55 -8.72 -17.23
N ASP A 75 18.95 -8.01 -18.17
CA ASP A 75 19.64 -7.10 -19.08
C ASP A 75 19.58 -5.64 -18.59
N VAL A 76 18.55 -5.34 -17.79
CA VAL A 76 18.23 -4.00 -17.33
C VAL A 76 17.60 -4.04 -15.94
N VAL A 77 17.92 -3.05 -15.13
CA VAL A 77 17.31 -2.77 -13.84
C VAL A 77 16.20 -1.74 -14.02
N VAL A 78 15.02 -2.02 -13.48
CA VAL A 78 13.86 -1.12 -13.58
C VAL A 78 13.38 -0.75 -12.18
N HIS A 79 13.27 0.56 -11.94
CA HIS A 79 12.67 1.13 -10.74
C HIS A 79 11.37 1.85 -11.10
N LEU A 80 10.30 1.57 -10.33
CA LEU A 80 8.96 2.13 -10.54
C LEU A 80 8.72 3.25 -9.52
N ALA A 81 9.01 4.49 -9.89
CA ALA A 81 8.82 5.64 -9.01
C ALA A 81 7.31 5.94 -8.84
N THR A 82 6.75 5.65 -7.67
CA THR A 82 5.30 5.64 -7.41
C THR A 82 4.67 7.02 -7.19
N ASN A 83 5.42 8.11 -7.41
CA ASN A 83 5.13 9.50 -6.99
C ASN A 83 4.83 9.71 -5.50
N SER A 84 4.70 8.64 -4.70
CA SER A 84 4.67 8.65 -3.23
C SER A 84 5.94 8.09 -2.60
N ALA A 85 7.00 7.83 -3.38
CA ALA A 85 8.28 7.37 -2.83
C ALA A 85 8.98 8.46 -2.00
N ILE A 86 9.63 8.08 -0.90
CA ILE A 86 10.55 8.95 -0.16
C ILE A 86 11.76 9.23 -1.07
N PRO A 87 12.16 10.50 -1.29
CA PRO A 87 13.16 10.85 -2.30
C PRO A 87 14.52 10.18 -2.11
N GLU A 88 14.95 10.01 -0.86
CA GLU A 88 16.21 9.32 -0.53
C GLU A 88 16.25 7.88 -1.06
N ASN A 89 15.10 7.20 -1.24
CA ASN A 89 15.07 5.87 -1.88
C ASN A 89 15.51 5.95 -3.35
N ILE A 90 15.14 7.01 -4.07
CA ILE A 90 15.55 7.22 -5.45
C ILE A 90 17.06 7.51 -5.51
N ASP A 91 17.57 8.33 -4.59
CA ASP A 91 19.01 8.59 -4.44
C ASP A 91 19.78 7.29 -4.19
N TYR A 92 19.27 6.45 -3.28
CA TYR A 92 19.81 5.13 -3.00
C TYR A 92 19.84 4.23 -4.24
N VAL A 93 18.71 4.11 -4.96
CA VAL A 93 18.61 3.27 -6.16
C VAL A 93 19.59 3.71 -7.24
N ARG A 94 19.69 5.03 -7.50
CA ARG A 94 20.62 5.59 -8.49
C ARG A 94 22.07 5.33 -8.09
N ARG A 95 22.41 5.55 -6.81
CA ARG A 95 23.76 5.35 -6.30
C ARG A 95 24.19 3.88 -6.44
N VAL A 96 23.37 2.93 -5.99
CA VAL A 96 23.67 1.50 -6.09
C VAL A 96 23.83 1.06 -7.55
N ALA A 97 22.90 1.48 -8.43
CA ALA A 97 23.02 1.14 -9.85
C ALA A 97 24.31 1.71 -10.48
N LYS A 98 24.70 2.93 -10.10
CA LYS A 98 25.96 3.54 -10.53
C LYS A 98 27.18 2.79 -10.01
N GLU A 99 27.22 2.45 -8.72
CA GLU A 99 28.31 1.70 -8.08
C GLU A 99 28.55 0.35 -8.76
N HIS A 100 27.49 -0.35 -9.17
CA HIS A 100 27.56 -1.63 -9.84
C HIS A 100 27.53 -1.55 -11.38
N CYS A 101 27.54 -0.35 -11.96
CA CYS A 101 27.47 -0.12 -13.41
C CYS A 101 26.27 -0.81 -14.08
N TRP A 102 25.12 -0.87 -13.40
CA TRP A 102 23.91 -1.48 -13.93
C TRP A 102 23.15 -0.52 -14.86
N PRO A 103 22.67 -0.98 -16.03
CA PRO A 103 21.73 -0.21 -16.84
C PRO A 103 20.43 -0.01 -16.07
N LEU A 104 20.15 1.23 -15.64
CA LEU A 104 18.99 1.57 -14.81
C LEU A 104 17.97 2.41 -15.59
N ILE A 105 16.72 1.95 -15.59
CA ILE A 105 15.56 2.72 -16.04
C ILE A 105 14.68 3.04 -14.82
N ILE A 106 14.40 4.33 -14.63
CA ILE A 106 13.40 4.80 -13.67
C ILE A 106 12.20 5.31 -14.46
N ILE A 107 11.01 4.80 -14.16
CA ILE A 107 9.75 5.21 -14.80
C ILE A 107 8.84 5.82 -13.72
N SER A 108 8.35 7.05 -13.90
CA SER A 108 7.40 7.67 -12.95
C SER A 108 5.97 7.18 -13.17
N SER A 109 5.19 7.20 -12.09
CA SER A 109 3.74 6.99 -12.14
C SER A 109 3.10 8.14 -12.94
N PRO A 110 2.09 7.88 -13.78
CA PRO A 110 1.28 8.93 -14.41
C PRO A 110 0.16 9.44 -13.49
N VAL A 111 0.09 8.96 -12.24
CA VAL A 111 -0.92 9.35 -11.27
C VAL A 111 -0.26 9.77 -9.97
N GLU A 112 -0.57 11.00 -9.58
CA GLU A 112 -0.23 11.58 -8.30
C GLU A 112 -1.11 11.03 -7.17
N LEU A 113 -0.58 11.08 -5.95
CA LEU A 113 -1.29 10.62 -4.77
C LEU A 113 -2.60 11.40 -4.56
N ASP A 114 -2.58 12.73 -4.75
CA ASP A 114 -3.78 13.59 -4.70
C ASP A 114 -4.86 13.15 -5.70
N THR A 115 -4.46 12.91 -6.95
CA THR A 115 -5.39 12.53 -8.00
C THR A 115 -6.06 11.19 -7.67
N PHE A 116 -5.30 10.26 -7.10
CA PHE A 116 -5.84 9.00 -6.62
C PHE A 116 -6.80 9.21 -5.44
N SER A 117 -6.35 9.93 -4.41
CA SER A 117 -7.10 10.11 -3.17
C SER A 117 -8.37 10.93 -3.36
N TYR A 118 -8.38 11.96 -4.21
CA TYR A 118 -9.60 12.71 -4.55
C TYR A 118 -10.67 11.79 -5.15
N ARG A 119 -10.27 10.84 -6.00
CA ARG A 119 -11.19 9.94 -6.68
C ARG A 119 -11.71 8.82 -5.78
N TYR A 120 -10.86 8.26 -4.94
CA TYR A 120 -11.13 7.00 -4.26
C TYR A 120 -11.01 7.03 -2.73
N GLY A 121 -10.51 8.12 -2.16
CA GLY A 121 -9.95 8.13 -0.81
C GLY A 121 -8.54 7.51 -0.78
N PHE A 122 -7.92 7.51 0.39
CA PHE A 122 -6.69 6.75 0.61
C PHE A 122 -7.00 5.26 0.60
N PRO A 123 -6.13 4.44 -0.01
CA PRO A 123 -6.37 3.00 -0.06
C PRO A 123 -6.26 2.41 1.35
N GLY A 124 -7.14 1.46 1.67
CA GLY A 124 -6.93 0.51 2.76
C GLY A 124 -6.37 -0.81 2.24
N ALA A 125 -6.24 -1.81 3.11
CA ALA A 125 -5.66 -3.12 2.78
C ALA A 125 -6.37 -3.83 1.62
N GLN A 126 -7.69 -3.65 1.50
CA GLN A 126 -8.52 -4.23 0.44
C GLN A 126 -8.37 -3.50 -0.90
N GLU A 127 -8.09 -2.20 -0.87
CA GLU A 127 -7.95 -1.32 -2.05
C GLU A 127 -6.51 -1.20 -2.55
N HIS A 128 -5.56 -1.87 -1.89
CA HIS A 128 -4.14 -1.84 -2.28
C HIS A 128 -3.92 -2.30 -3.73
N THR A 129 -4.73 -3.22 -4.27
CA THR A 129 -4.64 -3.64 -5.67
C THR A 129 -4.92 -2.47 -6.64
N ALA A 130 -5.90 -1.62 -6.34
CA ALA A 130 -6.20 -0.44 -7.15
C ALA A 130 -5.08 0.61 -7.08
N ALA A 131 -4.51 0.81 -5.88
CA ALA A 131 -3.34 1.65 -5.68
C ALA A 131 -2.11 1.11 -6.44
N TYR A 132 -1.84 -0.19 -6.36
CA TYR A 132 -0.76 -0.85 -7.09
C TYR A 132 -0.92 -0.67 -8.61
N HIS A 133 -2.11 -0.91 -9.15
CA HIS A 133 -2.37 -0.67 -10.58
C HIS A 133 -2.12 0.78 -10.97
N SER A 134 -2.47 1.72 -10.08
CA SER A 134 -2.32 3.14 -10.37
C SER A 134 -0.88 3.62 -10.34
N PHE A 135 -0.12 3.20 -9.32
CA PHE A 135 1.21 3.72 -9.01
C PHE A 135 2.37 2.83 -9.46
N LYS A 136 2.10 1.61 -9.97
CA LYS A 136 3.12 0.65 -10.46
C LYS A 136 2.68 -0.05 -11.75
N GLY A 137 1.43 -0.53 -11.78
CA GLY A 137 0.92 -1.33 -12.90
C GLY A 137 0.98 -0.59 -14.25
N ARG A 138 0.72 0.73 -14.25
CA ARG A 138 0.80 1.54 -15.47
C ARG A 138 2.20 1.69 -16.03
N GLN A 139 3.22 1.82 -15.18
CA GLN A 139 4.63 1.86 -15.62
C GLN A 139 5.07 0.51 -16.21
N LEU A 140 4.66 -0.59 -15.59
CA LEU A 140 4.90 -1.94 -16.11
C LEU A 140 4.24 -2.12 -17.48
N ALA A 141 2.98 -1.67 -17.62
CA ALA A 141 2.26 -1.73 -18.89
C ALA A 141 2.89 -0.82 -19.96
N TYR A 142 3.43 0.35 -19.59
CA TYR A 142 4.20 1.22 -20.47
C TYR A 142 5.42 0.50 -21.03
N LEU A 143 6.24 -0.09 -20.16
CA LEU A 143 7.44 -0.83 -20.56
C LEU A 143 7.08 -2.06 -21.41
N TYR A 144 6.04 -2.80 -21.02
CA TYR A 144 5.55 -3.95 -21.78
C TYR A 144 5.14 -3.58 -23.21
N ARG A 145 4.37 -2.49 -23.38
CA ARG A 145 3.97 -2.01 -24.72
C ARG A 145 5.15 -1.55 -25.56
N ARG A 146 6.10 -0.81 -24.96
CA ARG A 146 7.33 -0.38 -25.65
C ARG A 146 8.15 -1.58 -26.15
N ARG A 147 8.14 -2.68 -25.40
CA ARG A 147 8.81 -3.94 -25.75
C ARG A 147 7.96 -4.89 -26.60
N SER A 148 6.85 -4.45 -27.18
CA SER A 148 5.94 -5.29 -27.98
C SER A 148 5.52 -6.59 -27.26
N GLY A 149 5.41 -6.52 -25.93
CA GLY A 149 5.05 -7.65 -25.08
C GLY A 149 6.15 -8.68 -24.81
N GLY A 150 7.37 -8.46 -25.31
CA GLY A 150 8.48 -9.41 -25.16
C GLY A 150 9.16 -9.40 -23.78
N VAL A 151 8.83 -8.49 -22.87
CA VAL A 151 9.58 -8.33 -21.61
C VAL A 151 9.18 -9.36 -20.53
N LYS A 152 10.19 -9.97 -19.90
CA LYS A 152 10.05 -10.77 -18.68
C LYS A 152 10.45 -9.94 -17.46
N PHE A 153 9.58 -9.89 -16.46
CA PHE A 153 9.85 -9.20 -15.21
C PHE A 153 10.37 -10.17 -14.15
N ILE A 154 11.52 -9.85 -13.59
CA ILE A 154 12.14 -10.61 -12.51
C ILE A 154 11.91 -9.84 -11.21
N SER A 155 11.18 -10.44 -10.26
CA SER A 155 10.75 -9.80 -9.03
C SER A 155 11.27 -10.50 -7.77
N GLY A 156 11.52 -9.71 -6.73
CA GLY A 156 12.06 -10.19 -5.46
C GLY A 156 11.02 -10.81 -4.52
N VAL A 157 9.79 -11.07 -4.99
CA VAL A 157 8.70 -11.53 -4.14
C VAL A 157 9.01 -12.90 -3.52
N ARG A 158 8.76 -13.04 -2.21
CA ARG A 158 8.98 -14.27 -1.45
C ARG A 158 7.71 -14.78 -0.80
N LYS A 159 7.54 -16.11 -0.73
CA LYS A 159 6.38 -16.74 -0.07
C LYS A 159 6.33 -16.45 1.43
N LEU A 160 7.50 -16.48 2.06
CA LEU A 160 7.66 -16.29 3.51
C LEU A 160 7.38 -14.84 3.98
N GLU A 161 7.24 -13.88 3.05
CA GLU A 161 6.97 -12.46 3.36
C GLU A 161 5.47 -12.17 3.50
N SER A 162 4.58 -13.05 3.04
CA SER A 162 3.15 -12.76 3.02
C SER A 162 2.26 -14.01 3.11
N ASP A 163 1.66 -14.20 4.28
CA ASP A 163 0.65 -15.24 4.53
C ASP A 163 -0.55 -15.16 3.58
N ARG A 164 -0.91 -13.94 3.12
CA ARG A 164 -2.03 -13.71 2.19
C ARG A 164 -1.69 -14.00 0.72
N ARG A 165 -0.44 -13.79 0.28
CA ARG A 165 -0.01 -14.05 -1.12
C ARG A 165 0.33 -15.53 -1.38
N MET A 166 0.52 -16.31 -0.32
CA MET A 166 0.98 -17.70 -0.37
C MET A 166 0.12 -18.67 -1.20
N LYS A 167 -1.18 -18.41 -1.38
CA LYS A 167 -2.08 -19.38 -2.04
C LYS A 167 -1.91 -19.49 -3.56
N ASN A 168 -1.38 -18.47 -4.25
CA ASN A 168 -1.47 -18.38 -5.73
C ASN A 168 -0.17 -18.00 -6.47
N ILE A 169 1.01 -17.96 -5.83
CA ILE A 169 2.27 -17.55 -6.50
C ILE A 169 3.16 -18.76 -6.80
N SER A 170 3.37 -19.06 -8.08
CA SER A 170 4.41 -19.96 -8.58
C SER A 170 5.70 -19.19 -8.89
N ALA A 171 6.83 -19.91 -8.95
CA ALA A 171 8.15 -19.32 -9.22
C ALA A 171 8.22 -18.62 -10.58
N GLU A 172 7.43 -19.10 -11.54
CA GLU A 172 7.20 -18.47 -12.84
C GLU A 172 5.70 -18.44 -13.09
N VAL A 173 5.18 -17.26 -13.46
CA VAL A 173 3.78 -17.05 -13.83
C VAL A 173 3.75 -16.32 -15.16
N GLN A 174 3.14 -16.94 -16.16
CA GLN A 174 2.68 -16.21 -17.34
C GLN A 174 1.25 -15.73 -17.08
N TYR A 175 1.04 -14.41 -17.04
CA TYR A 175 -0.34 -13.90 -17.06
C TYR A 175 -0.84 -14.04 -18.50
N SER A 176 -1.79 -14.94 -18.71
CA SER A 176 -2.25 -15.36 -20.04
C SER A 176 -3.43 -14.56 -20.58
N ASP A 177 -4.04 -13.66 -19.81
CA ASP A 177 -5.33 -13.09 -20.20
C ASP A 177 -5.40 -11.56 -20.13
N ALA A 178 -5.50 -10.94 -21.31
CA ALA A 178 -5.82 -9.53 -21.50
C ALA A 178 -7.34 -9.26 -21.46
N THR A 179 -8.19 -10.30 -21.54
CA THR A 179 -9.64 -10.14 -21.71
C THR A 179 -10.42 -10.01 -20.41
N SER A 180 -9.81 -10.32 -19.26
CA SER A 180 -10.41 -10.18 -17.92
C SER A 180 -9.94 -8.92 -17.18
N GLY A 181 -9.80 -7.78 -17.88
CA GLY A 181 -9.44 -6.49 -17.27
C GLY A 181 -7.98 -6.36 -16.77
N GLY A 182 -7.13 -7.35 -17.04
CA GLY A 182 -5.70 -7.30 -16.77
C GLY A 182 -4.97 -6.50 -17.84
N ASN A 183 -4.28 -5.42 -17.46
CA ASN A 183 -3.52 -4.56 -18.38
C ASN A 183 -2.20 -5.21 -18.90
N PHE A 184 -2.00 -6.51 -18.70
CA PHE A 184 -0.69 -7.16 -18.87
C PHE A 184 -0.77 -8.65 -19.17
N THR A 185 -0.16 -9.07 -20.29
CA THR A 185 0.04 -10.47 -20.68
C THR A 185 1.52 -10.80 -20.76
N GLY A 186 2.22 -10.86 -19.62
CA GLY A 186 3.66 -11.12 -19.62
C GLY A 186 4.13 -12.04 -18.51
N TRP A 187 5.44 -12.27 -18.51
CA TRP A 187 6.10 -13.24 -17.66
C TRP A 187 6.60 -12.59 -16.37
N TRP A 188 6.29 -13.22 -15.25
CA TRP A 188 6.85 -12.91 -13.94
C TRP A 188 7.69 -14.08 -13.47
N VAL A 189 8.93 -13.78 -13.09
CA VAL A 189 9.88 -14.75 -12.55
C VAL A 189 10.26 -14.27 -11.16
N SER A 190 10.16 -15.14 -10.16
CA SER A 190 10.51 -14.82 -8.77
C SER A 190 11.58 -15.77 -8.24
N PRO A 191 12.87 -15.55 -8.57
CA PRO A 191 13.95 -16.49 -8.20
C PRO A 191 14.16 -16.65 -6.69
N LEU A 192 13.74 -15.66 -5.89
CA LEU A 192 13.88 -15.68 -4.44
C LEU A 192 12.69 -16.32 -3.72
N ILE A 193 11.71 -16.87 -4.44
CA ILE A 193 10.39 -17.20 -3.86
C ILE A 193 10.43 -18.12 -2.62
N HIS A 194 11.43 -19.00 -2.54
CA HIS A 194 11.64 -19.94 -1.43
C HIS A 194 12.81 -19.56 -0.49
N LYS A 195 13.42 -18.38 -0.66
CA LYS A 195 14.55 -17.94 0.17
C LYS A 195 14.04 -17.29 1.47
N SER A 196 14.70 -17.61 2.58
CA SER A 196 14.43 -17.01 3.89
C SER A 196 15.09 -15.64 4.06
N ASP A 197 14.65 -14.88 5.06
CA ASP A 197 15.26 -13.58 5.42
C ASP A 197 16.74 -13.75 5.77
N GLU A 198 17.05 -14.84 6.47
CA GLU A 198 18.42 -15.22 6.78
C GLU A 198 19.26 -15.41 5.52
N TRP A 199 18.70 -16.01 4.47
CA TRP A 199 19.39 -16.15 3.18
C TRP A 199 19.69 -14.78 2.56
N VAL A 200 18.70 -13.86 2.55
CA VAL A 200 18.87 -12.50 2.01
C VAL A 200 19.94 -11.74 2.79
N HIS A 201 19.89 -11.80 4.12
CA HIS A 201 20.87 -11.17 5.00
C HIS A 201 22.28 -11.74 4.79
N LYS A 202 22.43 -13.07 4.72
CA LYS A 202 23.72 -13.73 4.44
C LYS A 202 24.25 -13.35 3.05
N TYR A 203 23.38 -13.35 2.04
CA TYR A 203 23.75 -12.98 0.68
C TYR A 203 24.27 -11.54 0.61
N ARG A 204 23.53 -10.59 1.18
CA ARG A 204 23.96 -9.19 1.22
C ARG A 204 25.28 -8.99 1.94
N ARG A 205 25.46 -9.59 3.12
CA ARG A 205 26.73 -9.49 3.87
C ARG A 205 27.90 -10.08 3.10
N LYS A 206 27.69 -11.19 2.41
CA LYS A 206 28.72 -11.84 1.59
C LYS A 206 29.16 -10.97 0.40
N HIS A 207 28.25 -10.15 -0.12
CA HIS A 207 28.47 -9.33 -1.32
C HIS A 207 28.59 -7.83 -1.00
N ASP A 208 28.77 -7.48 0.28
CA ASP A 208 28.92 -6.10 0.77
C ASP A 208 27.84 -5.12 0.26
N LEU A 209 26.61 -5.62 0.10
CA LEU A 209 25.52 -4.85 -0.49
C LEU A 209 24.97 -3.84 0.51
N PRO A 210 24.98 -2.53 0.19
CA PRO A 210 24.63 -1.48 1.14
C PRO A 210 23.13 -1.52 1.46
N ARG A 211 22.76 -1.37 2.74
CA ARG A 211 21.34 -1.24 3.11
C ARG A 211 20.82 0.14 2.74
N ASN A 212 19.60 0.17 2.22
CA ASN A 212 18.85 1.41 1.98
C ASN A 212 18.73 2.23 3.28
N PRO A 213 19.18 3.51 3.31
CA PRO A 213 19.02 4.39 4.46
C PRO A 213 17.57 4.49 4.95
N VAL A 214 16.61 4.60 4.02
CA VAL A 214 15.19 4.65 4.35
C VAL A 214 14.74 3.39 5.09
N ALA A 215 15.17 2.22 4.63
CA ALA A 215 14.85 0.96 5.30
C ALA A 215 15.51 0.80 6.68
N LYS A 216 16.58 1.54 6.98
CA LYS A 216 17.17 1.57 8.32
C LYS A 216 16.31 2.39 9.29
N GLN A 217 15.76 3.50 8.82
CA GLN A 217 14.97 4.43 9.64
C GLN A 217 13.52 3.95 9.83
N ILE A 218 12.86 3.58 8.72
CA ILE A 218 11.41 3.29 8.74
C ILE A 218 11.07 1.82 8.50
N HIS A 219 12.07 0.93 8.55
CA HIS A 219 11.93 -0.53 8.41
C HIS A 219 11.31 -1.03 7.08
N ARG A 220 11.27 -0.18 6.05
CA ARG A 220 10.81 -0.50 4.69
C ARG A 220 11.51 0.37 3.64
N SER A 221 11.45 -0.02 2.37
CA SER A 221 12.28 0.61 1.31
C SER A 221 11.99 2.08 1.02
N GLY A 222 10.86 2.64 1.46
CA GLY A 222 10.49 4.01 1.10
C GLY A 222 9.81 4.15 -0.27
N ASP A 223 9.72 3.07 -1.05
CA ASP A 223 9.31 3.08 -2.47
C ASP A 223 7.87 3.51 -2.74
N CYS A 224 6.95 3.29 -1.80
CA CYS A 224 5.54 3.65 -1.92
C CYS A 224 4.99 4.02 -0.54
N GLN A 225 4.42 5.22 -0.42
CA GLN A 225 3.84 5.73 0.83
C GLN A 225 2.33 5.96 0.69
N CYS A 226 1.63 5.10 -0.07
CA CYS A 226 0.17 5.09 -0.08
C CYS A 226 -0.46 4.63 1.25
N LEU A 227 0.35 4.02 2.13
CA LEU A 227 -0.02 3.49 3.44
C LEU A 227 -1.25 2.57 3.45
N ALA A 228 -1.51 1.83 2.37
CA ALA A 228 -2.66 0.94 2.30
C ALA A 228 -2.72 -0.12 3.42
N TYR A 229 -1.55 -0.60 3.84
CA TYR A 229 -1.39 -1.50 4.98
C TYR A 229 -0.76 -0.82 6.21
N GLY A 230 -0.45 0.48 6.10
CA GLY A 230 0.18 1.21 7.19
C GLY A 230 -0.85 1.60 8.24
N ASN A 231 -0.40 1.73 9.48
CA ASN A 231 -1.14 2.31 10.58
C ASN A 231 -0.69 3.76 10.77
N ARG A 232 -1.66 4.69 10.76
CA ARG A 232 -1.35 6.12 10.91
C ARG A 232 -0.78 6.49 12.29
N SER A 233 -1.05 5.70 13.31
CA SER A 233 -0.58 5.92 14.68
C SER A 233 0.82 5.33 14.90
N GLU A 234 1.38 4.64 13.90
CA GLU A 234 2.71 4.03 13.97
C GLU A 234 3.55 4.46 12.76
N GLU A 235 3.30 3.93 11.56
CA GLU A 235 4.14 4.19 10.40
C GLU A 235 4.08 5.62 9.87
N LEU A 236 2.95 6.31 10.00
CA LEU A 236 2.89 7.73 9.61
C LEU A 236 3.69 8.60 10.58
N ILE A 237 3.56 8.36 11.89
CA ILE A 237 4.35 9.06 12.93
C ILE A 237 5.86 8.83 12.70
N LEU A 238 6.24 7.59 12.37
CA LEU A 238 7.63 7.27 12.07
C LEU A 238 8.15 8.01 10.82
N ILE A 239 7.34 8.14 9.76
CA ILE A 239 7.69 8.97 8.61
C ILE A 239 7.85 10.44 9.01
N GLU A 240 6.93 10.98 9.81
CA GLU A 240 6.97 12.38 10.24
C GLU A 240 8.21 12.69 11.08
N SER A 241 8.64 11.75 11.92
CA SER A 241 9.84 11.88 12.73
C SER A 241 11.12 11.83 11.90
N GLU A 242 11.23 10.85 11.00
CA GLU A 242 12.48 10.58 10.25
C GLU A 242 12.60 11.44 8.98
N TYR A 243 11.47 11.84 8.39
CA TYR A 243 11.38 12.60 7.14
C TYR A 243 10.34 13.73 7.25
N PRO A 244 10.59 14.77 8.06
CA PRO A 244 9.60 15.78 8.44
C PRO A 244 8.98 16.52 7.25
N GLU A 245 9.78 16.98 6.28
CA GLU A 245 9.27 17.66 5.07
C GLU A 245 8.36 16.74 4.23
N PHE A 246 8.69 15.46 4.17
CA PHE A 246 7.89 14.47 3.46
C PHE A 246 6.61 14.11 4.23
N GLY A 247 6.68 14.04 5.57
CA GLY A 247 5.52 13.89 6.44
C GLY A 247 4.56 15.07 6.32
N GLU A 248 5.08 16.30 6.29
CA GLU A 248 4.31 17.52 6.05
C GLU A 248 3.61 17.48 4.70
N TRP A 249 4.32 17.07 3.64
CA TRP A 249 3.72 16.84 2.33
C TRP A 249 2.58 15.80 2.38
N LEU A 250 2.77 14.65 3.04
CA LEU A 250 1.71 13.64 3.18
C LEU A 250 0.48 14.17 3.92
N ARG A 251 0.67 14.95 4.99
CA ARG A 251 -0.43 15.59 5.71
C ARG A 251 -1.14 16.64 4.87
N ASN A 252 -0.41 17.36 4.05
CA ASN A 252 -0.98 18.31 3.11
C ASN A 252 -1.86 17.60 2.05
N VAL A 253 -1.40 16.46 1.52
CA VAL A 253 -2.19 15.59 0.63
C VAL A 253 -3.46 15.08 1.34
N GLU A 254 -3.36 14.64 2.60
CA GLU A 254 -4.51 14.25 3.42
C GLU A 254 -5.52 15.40 3.56
N LYS A 255 -5.06 16.58 3.96
CA LYS A 255 -5.92 17.76 4.15
C LYS A 255 -6.62 18.20 2.87
N ARG A 256 -5.89 18.24 1.75
CA ARG A 256 -6.46 18.54 0.42
C ARG A 256 -7.48 17.49 -0.01
N THR A 257 -7.24 16.22 0.31
CA THR A 257 -8.19 15.12 0.06
C THR A 257 -9.47 15.30 0.87
N GLN A 258 -9.34 15.63 2.15
CA GLN A 258 -10.48 15.91 3.03
C GLN A 258 -11.29 17.10 2.52
N GLU A 259 -10.65 18.18 2.07
CA GLU A 259 -11.36 19.32 1.47
C GLU A 259 -12.14 18.89 0.23
N TYR A 260 -11.46 18.28 -0.75
CA TYR A 260 -12.09 17.90 -2.02
C TYR A 260 -13.26 16.94 -1.79
N ARG A 261 -13.02 15.88 -1.01
CA ARG A 261 -14.02 14.83 -0.76
C ARG A 261 -15.12 15.32 0.15
N GLY A 262 -14.82 16.19 1.11
CA GLY A 262 -15.83 16.89 1.90
C GLY A 262 -16.85 17.62 1.02
N ARG A 263 -16.40 18.35 -0.01
CA ARG A 263 -17.31 18.98 -1.00
C ARG A 263 -18.15 17.97 -1.75
N ILE A 264 -17.57 16.83 -2.12
CA ILE A 264 -18.31 15.74 -2.74
C ILE A 264 -19.36 15.17 -1.80
N HIS A 265 -19.06 15.04 -0.51
CA HIS A 265 -20.01 14.56 0.47
C HIS A 265 -21.14 15.56 0.72
N ILE A 266 -20.84 16.86 0.77
CA ILE A 266 -21.89 17.91 0.84
C ILE A 266 -22.78 17.84 -0.41
N LEU A 267 -22.21 17.66 -1.60
CA LEU A 267 -22.98 17.45 -2.82
C LEU A 267 -23.90 16.22 -2.71
N GLU A 268 -23.39 15.11 -2.17
CA GLU A 268 -24.15 13.88 -1.97
C GLU A 268 -25.27 14.04 -0.92
N ASP A 269 -25.03 14.81 0.13
CA ASP A 269 -25.96 15.05 1.24
C ASP A 269 -27.07 16.07 0.85
N GLU A 270 -26.69 17.20 0.24
CA GLU A 270 -27.61 18.32 -0.05
C GLU A 270 -28.28 18.22 -1.42
N PHE A 271 -27.63 17.58 -2.40
CA PHE A 271 -28.11 17.49 -3.78
C PHE A 271 -28.01 16.05 -4.34
N PRO A 272 -28.65 15.06 -3.70
CA PRO A 272 -28.48 13.63 -4.02
C PRO A 272 -28.81 13.26 -5.48
N ASP A 273 -29.82 13.92 -6.07
CA ASP A 273 -30.20 13.70 -7.47
C ASP A 273 -29.11 14.21 -8.44
N VAL A 274 -28.54 15.37 -8.15
CA VAL A 274 -27.44 15.95 -8.93
C VAL A 274 -26.18 15.12 -8.77
N ALA A 275 -25.87 14.67 -7.55
CA ALA A 275 -24.73 13.79 -7.28
C ALA A 275 -24.83 12.47 -8.08
N SER A 276 -26.03 11.88 -8.14
CA SER A 276 -26.31 10.68 -8.91
C SER A 276 -26.12 10.90 -10.42
N GLU A 277 -26.60 12.03 -10.93
CA GLU A 277 -26.44 12.37 -12.34
C GLU A 277 -24.99 12.69 -12.71
N VAL A 278 -24.25 13.40 -11.85
CA VAL A 278 -22.80 13.61 -11.96
C VAL A 278 -22.08 12.26 -12.04
N ALA A 279 -22.45 11.29 -11.19
CA ALA A 279 -21.85 9.97 -11.21
C ALA A 279 -22.15 9.19 -12.50
N ARG A 280 -23.33 9.40 -13.11
CA ARG A 280 -23.72 8.83 -14.39
C ARG A 280 -22.93 9.45 -15.55
N LEU A 281 -22.89 10.77 -15.64
CA LEU A 281 -22.16 11.53 -16.68
C LEU A 281 -20.66 11.21 -16.64
N ARG A 282 -20.07 11.15 -15.44
CA ARG A 282 -18.66 10.82 -15.24
C ARG A 282 -18.24 9.48 -15.87
N LYS A 283 -19.15 8.51 -16.00
CA LYS A 283 -18.86 7.18 -16.59
C LYS A 283 -18.88 7.18 -18.13
N GLN A 284 -19.31 8.27 -18.77
CA GLN A 284 -19.42 8.37 -20.23
C GLN A 284 -18.08 8.66 -20.91
N THR A 285 -17.15 9.28 -20.19
CA THR A 285 -15.82 9.62 -20.71
C THR A 285 -14.76 8.76 -20.04
N ARG A 286 -13.77 8.29 -20.81
CA ARG A 286 -12.58 7.61 -20.28
C ARG A 286 -11.31 8.40 -20.64
N PRO A 287 -10.40 8.63 -19.69
CA PRO A 287 -10.52 8.25 -18.28
C PRO A 287 -11.60 9.11 -17.55
N ASN A 288 -12.28 8.52 -16.56
CA ASN A 288 -13.42 9.19 -15.92
C ASN A 288 -12.98 10.52 -15.25
N PRO A 289 -13.57 11.67 -15.60
CA PRO A 289 -13.21 12.97 -15.02
C PRO A 289 -13.43 13.06 -13.50
N MET A 290 -12.97 14.15 -12.88
CA MET A 290 -13.29 14.45 -11.48
C MET A 290 -14.78 14.79 -11.35
N LYS A 291 -15.40 14.41 -10.22
CA LYS A 291 -16.82 14.71 -9.95
C LYS A 291 -17.07 16.23 -9.99
N MET A 292 -16.19 17.03 -9.41
CA MET A 292 -16.31 18.50 -9.42
C MET A 292 -16.19 19.10 -10.82
N THR A 293 -15.42 18.49 -11.73
CA THR A 293 -15.35 18.93 -13.14
C THR A 293 -16.69 18.74 -13.83
N ILE A 294 -17.29 17.55 -13.71
CA ILE A 294 -18.61 17.26 -14.27
C ILE A 294 -19.68 18.19 -13.66
N LEU A 295 -19.61 18.43 -12.34
CA LEU A 295 -20.51 19.35 -11.66
C LEU A 295 -20.39 20.78 -12.20
N LYS A 296 -19.16 21.29 -12.39
CA LYS A 296 -18.89 22.62 -12.94
C LYS A 296 -19.46 22.80 -14.34
N GLU A 297 -19.28 21.81 -15.20
CA GLU A 297 -19.70 21.85 -16.60
C GLU A 297 -21.22 21.73 -16.78
N ASN A 298 -21.87 20.88 -15.99
CA ASN A 298 -23.26 20.48 -16.23
C ASN A 298 -24.26 21.10 -15.24
N PHE A 299 -23.79 21.49 -14.05
CA PHE A 299 -24.62 22.04 -12.97
C PHE A 299 -23.93 23.25 -12.31
N PRO A 300 -23.64 24.33 -13.07
CA PRO A 300 -22.82 25.44 -12.58
C PRO A 300 -23.39 26.15 -11.35
N GLY A 301 -24.72 26.19 -11.18
CA GLY A 301 -25.36 26.74 -9.98
C GLY A 301 -25.04 25.92 -8.73
N VAL A 302 -25.27 24.60 -8.78
CA VAL A 302 -24.94 23.70 -7.67
C VAL A 302 -23.43 23.67 -7.43
N TYR A 303 -22.61 23.70 -8.49
CA TYR A 303 -21.17 23.84 -8.34
C TYR A 303 -20.80 25.09 -7.53
N HIS A 304 -21.39 26.24 -7.85
CA HIS A 304 -21.16 27.49 -7.12
C HIS A 304 -21.55 27.37 -5.64
N ASP A 305 -22.69 26.75 -5.35
CA ASP A 305 -23.14 26.51 -3.96
C ASP A 305 -22.12 25.64 -3.20
N ILE A 306 -21.64 24.55 -3.80
CA ILE A 306 -20.65 23.64 -3.17
C ILE A 306 -19.28 24.28 -2.95
N ILE A 307 -18.78 25.11 -3.88
CA ILE A 307 -17.50 25.82 -3.69
C ILE A 307 -17.64 27.00 -2.73
N SER A 308 -18.86 27.52 -2.52
CA SER A 308 -19.12 28.61 -1.58
C SER A 308 -18.99 28.18 -0.11
N VAL A 309 -19.24 26.89 0.19
CA VAL A 309 -18.94 26.28 1.50
C VAL A 309 -17.51 26.59 1.88
N SER A 310 -17.27 26.99 3.13
CA SER A 310 -15.93 27.37 3.58
C SER A 310 -14.93 26.22 3.40
N ARG A 311 -13.63 26.57 3.38
CA ARG A 311 -12.56 25.56 3.30
C ARG A 311 -12.62 24.63 4.51
N ASP A 312 -12.80 25.22 5.69
CA ASP A 312 -12.68 24.49 6.94
C ASP A 312 -13.90 23.58 7.18
N ASP A 313 -15.11 24.01 6.79
CA ASP A 313 -16.31 23.15 6.84
C ASP A 313 -16.22 21.96 5.88
N ALA A 314 -15.68 22.18 4.68
CA ALA A 314 -15.45 21.08 3.74
C ALA A 314 -14.42 20.08 4.28
N ILE A 315 -13.31 20.57 4.86
CA ILE A 315 -12.33 19.69 5.51
C ILE A 315 -12.99 18.90 6.64
N LEU A 316 -13.77 19.56 7.50
CA LEU A 316 -14.47 18.93 8.62
C LEU A 316 -15.41 17.83 8.14
N ARG A 317 -16.23 18.10 7.12
CA ARG A 317 -17.09 17.09 6.50
C ARG A 317 -16.28 15.91 5.95
N GLY A 318 -15.16 16.21 5.29
CA GLY A 318 -14.26 15.19 4.74
C GLY A 318 -13.63 14.31 5.82
N GLN A 319 -13.35 14.85 6.99
CA GLN A 319 -12.81 14.12 8.14
C GLN A 319 -13.81 13.14 8.76
N MET A 320 -15.10 13.28 8.49
CA MET A 320 -16.10 12.32 8.97
C MET A 320 -16.06 10.97 8.21
N GLU A 321 -15.24 10.87 7.16
CA GLU A 321 -15.12 9.66 6.34
C GLU A 321 -13.78 8.96 6.57
N PRO A 322 -13.77 7.71 7.09
CA PRO A 322 -12.56 6.97 7.38
C PRO A 322 -11.54 6.90 6.23
N THR A 323 -12.04 6.73 5.01
CA THR A 323 -11.21 6.60 3.80
C THR A 323 -10.47 7.88 3.42
N ASN A 324 -10.78 9.01 4.05
CA ASN A 324 -10.12 10.30 3.81
C ASN A 324 -8.88 10.50 4.69
N TYR A 325 -8.51 9.50 5.49
CA TYR A 325 -7.30 9.50 6.30
C TYR A 325 -6.24 8.56 5.73
N ILE A 326 -5.00 9.05 5.59
CA ILE A 326 -3.90 8.20 5.15
C ILE A 326 -3.51 7.22 6.27
N GLY A 327 -3.25 5.96 5.92
CA GLY A 327 -2.92 4.93 6.90
C GLY A 327 -4.10 4.43 7.74
N HIS A 328 -5.35 4.64 7.27
CA HIS A 328 -6.54 4.08 7.93
C HIS A 328 -6.58 2.55 7.89
N GLY A 329 -5.98 1.93 6.86
CA GLY A 329 -6.07 0.49 6.61
C GLY A 329 -5.39 -0.40 7.66
N GLY A 330 -4.49 0.15 8.46
CA GLY A 330 -3.85 -0.54 9.60
C GLY A 330 -4.48 -0.23 10.97
N MET A 331 -5.49 0.64 11.03
CA MET A 331 -6.17 0.99 12.29
C MET A 331 -7.21 -0.07 12.67
N SER A 332 -7.46 -0.22 13.97
CA SER A 332 -8.63 -0.97 14.44
C SER A 332 -9.92 -0.19 14.14
N SER A 333 -11.06 -0.90 14.06
CA SER A 333 -12.37 -0.26 13.90
C SER A 333 -12.64 0.78 15.01
N ASP A 334 -12.24 0.48 16.24
CA ASP A 334 -12.45 1.37 17.39
C ASP A 334 -11.58 2.62 17.30
N ASP A 335 -10.32 2.49 16.88
CA ASP A 335 -9.45 3.65 16.65
C ASP A 335 -9.97 4.54 15.53
N LEU A 336 -10.47 3.92 14.45
CA LEU A 336 -11.00 4.63 13.29
C LEU A 336 -12.30 5.37 13.64
N GLN A 337 -13.18 4.74 14.43
CA GLN A 337 -14.37 5.39 14.95
C GLN A 337 -14.02 6.55 15.89
N ARG A 338 -13.05 6.38 16.81
CA ARG A 338 -12.59 7.46 17.69
C ARG A 338 -11.99 8.63 16.91
N LEU A 339 -11.20 8.32 15.88
CA LEU A 339 -10.62 9.32 15.00
C LEU A 339 -11.70 10.13 14.28
N VAL A 340 -12.69 9.47 13.67
CA VAL A 340 -13.81 10.13 12.98
C VAL A 340 -14.69 10.90 13.96
N ALA A 341 -15.02 10.33 15.11
CA ALA A 341 -15.84 10.98 16.14
C ALA A 341 -15.17 12.25 16.69
N SER A 342 -13.84 12.31 16.77
CA SER A 342 -13.14 13.52 17.20
C SER A 342 -13.20 14.66 16.16
N ALA A 343 -13.50 14.35 14.89
CA ALA A 343 -13.78 15.34 13.87
C ALA A 343 -15.24 15.81 13.87
N ASP A 344 -16.18 15.04 14.45
CA ASP A 344 -17.57 15.43 14.56
C ASP A 344 -17.77 16.36 15.77
N GLN A 345 -17.69 17.67 15.54
CA GLN A 345 -17.89 18.69 16.57
C GLN A 345 -19.31 18.67 17.18
N SER A 346 -20.31 18.08 16.50
CA SER A 346 -21.66 17.98 17.04
C SER A 346 -21.74 17.00 18.23
N GLN A 347 -20.86 15.98 18.25
CA GLN A 347 -20.70 15.05 19.38
C GLN A 347 -19.95 15.69 20.54
N ALA A 348 -19.04 16.63 20.28
CA ALA A 348 -18.33 17.38 21.32
C ALA A 348 -19.29 18.27 22.13
N THR A 349 -20.26 18.91 21.46
CA THR A 349 -21.27 19.76 22.13
C THR A 349 -22.28 18.99 22.98
N LEU A 350 -22.53 17.71 22.70
CA LEU A 350 -23.39 16.88 23.54
C LEU A 350 -22.72 16.53 24.88
N CYS A 351 -21.39 16.48 24.92
CA CYS A 351 -20.63 16.09 26.12
C CYS A 351 -20.42 17.25 27.10
N GLU A 352 -20.38 18.51 26.64
CA GLU A 352 -20.18 19.68 27.52
C GLU A 352 -21.45 20.08 28.30
N THR A 353 -22.64 19.81 27.77
CA THR A 353 -23.91 20.05 28.49
C THR A 353 -24.27 18.95 29.50
N CYS A 354 -23.54 17.84 29.51
CA CYS A 354 -23.71 16.76 30.48
C CYS A 354 -22.62 16.84 31.54
N GLY A 355 -22.82 17.70 32.54
CA GLY A 355 -22.07 17.61 33.79
C GLY A 355 -22.29 16.22 34.39
N ASP A 356 -21.20 15.50 34.60
CA ASP A 356 -21.09 14.08 34.96
C ASP A 356 -21.25 13.06 33.82
N GLY A 357 -20.26 12.16 33.75
CA GLY A 357 -20.14 11.11 32.75
C GLY A 357 -21.41 10.29 32.65
N CYS A 358 -21.99 10.26 31.46
CA CYS A 358 -23.18 9.49 31.15
C CYS A 358 -22.85 7.99 31.29
N SER A 359 -23.14 7.43 32.47
CA SER A 359 -23.10 6.00 32.77
C SER A 359 -24.39 5.28 32.35
N LEU A 360 -25.22 5.93 31.51
CA LEU A 360 -26.40 5.32 30.95
C LEU A 360 -26.04 4.71 29.60
N SER A 361 -25.82 3.40 29.62
CA SER A 361 -25.73 2.62 28.39
C SER A 361 -27.02 2.84 27.58
N SER A 362 -26.92 2.94 26.26
CA SER A 362 -28.14 3.01 25.46
C SER A 362 -29.00 1.77 25.71
N SER A 363 -30.34 1.88 25.64
CA SER A 363 -31.24 0.71 25.80
C SER A 363 -30.95 -0.45 24.83
N ALA A 364 -30.20 -0.20 23.75
CA ALA A 364 -29.71 -1.23 22.84
C ALA A 364 -28.49 -1.97 23.40
N VAL A 365 -27.59 -1.28 24.09
CA VAL A 365 -26.41 -1.82 24.78
C VAL A 365 -26.84 -2.62 26.02
N GLU A 366 -27.78 -2.10 26.81
CA GLU A 366 -28.41 -2.84 27.93
C GLU A 366 -29.03 -4.16 27.46
N ARG A 367 -29.76 -4.13 26.34
CA ARG A 367 -30.34 -5.35 25.73
C ARG A 367 -29.29 -6.33 25.20
N GLN A 368 -28.12 -5.85 24.79
CA GLN A 368 -27.01 -6.72 24.38
C GLN A 368 -26.30 -7.33 25.59
N ILE A 369 -26.15 -6.58 26.67
CA ILE A 369 -25.60 -7.07 27.94
C ILE A 369 -26.53 -8.15 28.53
N GLU A 370 -27.84 -7.90 28.61
CA GLU A 370 -28.80 -8.92 29.07
C GLU A 370 -28.78 -10.19 28.20
N ARG A 371 -28.68 -10.05 26.87
CA ARG A 371 -28.56 -11.21 25.96
C ARG A 371 -27.26 -11.98 26.17
N ALA A 372 -26.15 -11.28 26.41
CA ALA A 372 -24.86 -11.91 26.69
C ALA A 372 -24.86 -12.63 28.04
N GLU A 373 -25.47 -12.04 29.08
CA GLU A 373 -25.63 -12.66 30.40
C GLU A 373 -26.56 -13.88 30.35
N GLN A 374 -27.65 -13.82 29.60
CA GLN A 374 -28.54 -14.96 29.38
C GLN A 374 -27.84 -16.11 28.65
N ALA A 375 -27.05 -15.80 27.62
CA ALA A 375 -26.26 -16.79 26.90
C ALA A 375 -25.18 -17.43 27.80
N TYR A 376 -24.52 -16.64 28.64
CA TYR A 376 -23.53 -17.12 29.60
C TYR A 376 -24.17 -18.06 30.64
N ASN A 377 -25.31 -17.66 31.22
CA ASN A 377 -26.03 -18.47 32.21
C ASN A 377 -26.64 -19.75 31.61
N GLN A 378 -27.06 -19.73 30.33
CA GLN A 378 -27.48 -20.95 29.62
C GLN A 378 -26.31 -21.90 29.35
N THR A 379 -25.11 -21.38 29.12
CA THR A 379 -23.90 -22.19 28.89
C THR A 379 -23.38 -22.81 30.21
N SER A 380 -23.52 -22.12 31.34
CA SER A 380 -23.17 -22.65 32.67
C SER A 380 -24.19 -23.66 33.24
N ALA A 381 -25.42 -23.70 32.74
CA ALA A 381 -26.44 -24.67 33.19
C ALA A 381 -26.33 -26.06 32.52
N VAL A 382 -25.48 -26.21 31.49
CA VAL A 382 -25.17 -27.48 30.83
C VAL A 382 -23.75 -27.91 31.22
N GLN A 383 -23.52 -28.15 32.52
CA GLN A 383 -22.44 -29.03 32.94
C GLN A 383 -23.01 -30.45 33.05
N GLU A 384 -22.77 -31.26 32.02
CA GLU A 384 -22.99 -32.70 32.07
C GLU A 384 -22.07 -33.33 33.14
N GLU A 385 -22.65 -34.19 33.98
CA GLU A 385 -21.93 -35.00 34.96
C GLU A 385 -20.93 -35.93 34.25
N LEU A 386 -19.65 -35.76 34.55
CA LEU A 386 -18.60 -36.73 34.20
C LEU A 386 -18.71 -37.97 35.12
N PRO A 387 -18.71 -39.21 34.59
CA PRO A 387 -18.70 -40.41 35.44
C PRO A 387 -17.35 -40.55 36.15
N GLY A 388 -17.42 -40.89 37.43
CA GLY A 388 -16.33 -40.80 38.40
C GLY A 388 -15.10 -41.67 38.10
N ILE A 389 -13.92 -41.08 38.31
CA ILE A 389 -12.63 -41.79 38.36
C ILE A 389 -12.25 -41.96 39.83
N THR A 390 -12.07 -43.20 40.25
CA THR A 390 -11.61 -43.60 41.57
C THR A 390 -10.14 -43.25 41.82
N LYS A 391 -9.89 -42.75 43.05
CA LYS A 391 -8.59 -42.43 43.66
C LYS A 391 -7.47 -43.44 43.37
N ARG A 392 -6.23 -42.93 43.18
CA ARG A 392 -5.13 -43.13 44.16
C ARG A 392 -3.85 -42.36 43.82
N ASP A 393 -3.37 -41.71 44.88
CA ASP A 393 -1.99 -41.55 45.35
C ASP A 393 -0.98 -40.71 44.54
N ALA A 394 -0.78 -39.51 45.09
CA ALA A 394 0.36 -38.64 44.88
C ALA A 394 1.66 -39.26 45.42
N ARG A 395 2.79 -38.96 44.75
CA ARG A 395 4.09 -38.65 45.36
C ARG A 395 4.99 -37.87 44.38
N PRO A 396 5.94 -37.07 44.89
CA PRO A 396 6.56 -35.96 44.17
C PRO A 396 7.81 -36.36 43.38
N ILE A 397 8.13 -35.52 42.38
CA ILE A 397 9.27 -35.64 41.47
C ILE A 397 10.53 -35.14 42.18
N GLU A 398 11.52 -36.02 42.35
CA GLU A 398 12.91 -35.67 42.62
C GLU A 398 13.72 -35.64 41.32
N THR A 399 14.59 -34.64 41.24
CA THR A 399 15.63 -34.44 40.23
C THR A 399 16.77 -35.45 40.34
N SER A 400 17.28 -35.98 39.22
CA SER A 400 18.70 -36.30 39.09
C SER A 400 19.16 -36.46 37.64
N GLN A 401 20.41 -36.05 37.45
CA GLN A 401 21.26 -36.14 36.27
C GLN A 401 21.70 -37.59 36.00
N SER A 402 21.97 -37.97 34.74
CA SER A 402 23.29 -38.39 34.24
C SER A 402 23.25 -39.20 32.93
N GLU A 403 24.12 -38.78 32.02
CA GLU A 403 25.05 -39.53 31.15
C GLU A 403 24.66 -40.77 30.31
N SER A 404 25.16 -40.68 29.06
CA SER A 404 25.84 -41.70 28.25
C SER A 404 25.02 -42.68 27.40
N GLY A 405 25.49 -42.89 26.16
CA GLY A 405 25.11 -44.04 25.33
C GLY A 405 25.15 -43.77 23.84
N GLU A 406 26.29 -44.05 23.21
CA GLU A 406 26.50 -44.19 21.77
C GLU A 406 25.54 -45.21 21.12
N GLY A 407 25.30 -45.07 19.80
CA GLY A 407 24.62 -46.11 19.03
C GLY A 407 24.38 -45.73 17.57
N ASP A 408 25.33 -46.10 16.72
CA ASP A 408 25.28 -46.19 15.25
C ASP A 408 23.94 -46.71 14.70
N ASN A 409 23.45 -46.13 13.59
CA ASN A 409 23.12 -46.88 12.37
C ASN A 409 22.66 -45.98 11.20
N THR A 410 23.49 -45.99 10.17
CA THR A 410 23.21 -46.04 8.72
C THR A 410 21.75 -46.32 8.29
N VAL A 411 21.25 -45.61 7.26
CA VAL A 411 20.73 -46.14 5.97
C VAL A 411 20.07 -45.03 5.11
N GLN A 412 20.61 -44.91 3.88
CA GLN A 412 20.04 -44.59 2.55
C GLN A 412 18.82 -43.66 2.38
N THR A 413 18.93 -42.55 1.62
CA THR A 413 18.78 -42.42 0.15
C THR A 413 17.36 -42.64 -0.39
N THR A 414 16.67 -41.55 -0.76
CA THR A 414 15.81 -41.40 -1.97
C THR A 414 15.47 -39.90 -2.10
N LEU A 415 16.04 -39.12 -3.03
CA LEU A 415 15.60 -38.90 -4.41
C LEU A 415 14.07 -38.79 -4.57
N LEU A 416 13.59 -37.55 -4.66
CA LEU A 416 12.77 -37.00 -5.75
C LEU A 416 12.77 -35.47 -5.71
#